data_AF-A0AAW9EG34-F1
#
_entry.id   AF-A0AAW9EG34-F1
#
_cell.length_a   1.000
_cell.length_b   1.000
_cell.length_c   1.000
_cell.angle_alpha   90.00
_cell.angle_beta   90.00
_cell.angle_gamma   90.00
#
_symmetry.space_group_name_H-M   'P 1'
#
loop_
_entity.id
_entity.type
_entity.pdbx_description
1 polymer ?
#
loop_
_entity_poly.entity_id
_entity_poly.type
_entity_poly.pdbx_seq_one_letter_code
_entity_poly.pdbx_strand_id
1 'polypeptide(L)' 'MLHPRARTMLLLAVPALIIGVASSLVLIVVMKVAAVLQTILWTALPVKLGISIDSPGWIMMMLTLTGIAVGLVIRYSPG' A
#
# COMPACT_ATOMS: atom_id res chain seq x y z
N MET A 1 32.03 -4.43 -31.35
CA MET A 1 32.79 -4.62 -30.10
C MET A 1 32.10 -3.81 -29.01
N LEU A 2 31.25 -4.43 -28.20
CA LEU A 2 30.59 -3.73 -27.09
C LEU A 2 31.67 -3.26 -26.10
N HIS A 3 31.70 -1.96 -25.81
CA HIS A 3 32.62 -1.40 -24.82
C HIS A 3 32.53 -2.21 -23.51
N PRO A 4 33.65 -2.52 -22.83
CA PRO A 4 33.66 -3.30 -21.59
C PRO A 4 32.65 -2.81 -20.52
N ARG A 5 32.33 -1.52 -20.55
CA ARG A 5 31.34 -0.83 -19.68
C ARG A 5 29.89 -1.28 -19.92
N ALA A 6 29.50 -1.54 -21.17
CA ALA A 6 28.13 -1.94 -21.54
C ALA A 6 27.81 -3.36 -21.06
N ARG A 7 28.81 -4.25 -21.06
CA ARG A 7 28.67 -5.62 -20.53
C ARG A 7 28.46 -5.63 -19.02
N THR A 8 29.15 -4.75 -18.29
CA THR A 8 28.96 -4.59 -16.84
C THR A 8 27.59 -4.00 -16.50
N MET A 9 27.11 -3.02 -17.27
CA MET A 9 25.76 -2.46 -17.09
C MET A 9 24.65 -3.48 -17.40
N LEU A 10 24.82 -4.30 -18.44
CA LEU A 10 23.87 -5.36 -18.77
C LEU A 10 23.81 -6.44 -17.68
N LEU A 11 24.96 -6.77 -17.08
CA LEU A 11 25.03 -7.75 -15.99
C LEU A 11 24.31 -7.25 -14.71
N LEU A 12 24.39 -5.94 -14.43
CA LEU A 12 23.70 -5.33 -13.28
C LEU A 12 22.21 -5.03 -13.55
N ALA A 13 21.80 -4.96 -14.82
CA ALA A 13 20.40 -4.76 -15.19
C ALA A 13 19.51 -5.94 -14.80
N VAL A 14 20.05 -7.17 -14.84
CA VAL A 14 19.31 -8.39 -14.47
C VAL A 14 18.86 -8.38 -13.00
N PRO A 15 19.73 -8.18 -11.98
CA PRO A 15 19.29 -8.09 -10.59
C PRO A 15 18.39 -6.88 -10.34
N ALA A 16 18.62 -5.74 -11.02
CA ALA A 16 17.74 -4.58 -10.91
C ALA A 16 16.32 -4.88 -11.42
N LEU A 17 16.19 -5.62 -12.53
CA LEU A 17 14.89 -6.05 -13.04
C LEU A 17 14.18 -7.01 -12.07
N ILE A 18 14.90 -7.92 -11.44
CA ILE A 18 14.31 -8.85 -10.45
C ILE A 18 13.72 -8.07 -9.28
N ILE A 19 14.47 -7.11 -8.71
CA ILE A 19 13.98 -6.27 -7.61
C ILE A 19 12.80 -5.41 -8.08
N GLY A 20 12.86 -4.85 -9.29
CA GLY A 20 11.77 -4.07 -9.86
C GLY A 20 10.48 -4.87 -10.03
N VAL A 21 10.58 -6.11 -10.53
CA VAL A 21 9.44 -7.04 -10.66
C VAL A 21 8.91 -7.42 -9.28
N ALA A 22 9.79 -7.76 -8.34
CA ALA A 22 9.40 -8.11 -6.97
C ALA A 22 8.67 -6.93 -6.28
N SER A 23 9.21 -5.72 -6.37
CA SER A 23 8.59 -4.51 -5.82
C SER A 23 7.24 -4.20 -6.46
N SER A 24 7.12 -4.38 -7.78
CA SER A 24 5.85 -4.20 -8.49
C SER A 24 4.79 -5.22 -8.04
N LEU A 25 5.18 -6.48 -7.85
CA LEU A 25 4.28 -7.51 -7.32
C LEU A 25 3.81 -7.17 -5.90
N VAL A 26 4.73 -6.72 -5.03
CA VAL A 26 4.39 -6.25 -3.68
C VAL A 26 3.39 -5.10 -3.76
N LEU A 27 3.61 -4.12 -4.63
CA LEU A 27 2.70 -3.01 -4.82
C LEU A 27 1.29 -3.49 -5.22
N ILE A 28 1.19 -4.40 -6.19
CA ILE A 28 -0.10 -4.96 -6.64
C ILE A 28 -0.82 -5.64 -5.48
N VAL A 29 -0.11 -6.44 -4.68
CA VAL A 29 -0.70 -7.12 -3.52
C VAL A 29 -1.21 -6.10 -2.50
N VAL A 30 -0.40 -5.09 -2.15
CA VAL A 30 -0.78 -4.04 -1.21
C VAL A 30 -2.00 -3.27 -1.71
N MET A 31 -2.04 -2.90 -2.99
CA MET A 31 -3.17 -2.20 -3.59
C MET A 31 -4.45 -3.05 -3.52
N LYS A 32 -4.36 -4.35 -3.76
CA LYS A 32 -5.51 -5.26 -3.68
C LYS A 32 -6.03 -5.39 -2.25
N VAL A 33 -5.13 -5.50 -1.27
CA VAL A 33 -5.49 -5.52 0.16
C VAL A 33 -6.15 -4.20 0.55
N ALA A 34 -5.59 -3.06 0.13
CA ALA A 34 -6.15 -1.74 0.39
C ALA A 34 -7.55 -1.59 -0.20
N ALA A 35 -7.78 -2.06 -1.43
CA ALA A 35 -9.09 -2.01 -2.07
C ALA A 35 -10.15 -2.83 -1.32
N VAL A 36 -9.81 -4.03 -0.87
CA VAL A 36 -10.71 -4.86 -0.06
C VAL A 36 -11.01 -4.19 1.28
N LEU A 37 -9.97 -3.70 1.96
CA LEU A 37 -10.10 -3.00 3.23
C LEU A 37 -10.97 -1.75 3.08
N GLN A 38 -10.74 -0.95 2.04
CA GLN A 38 -11.55 0.22 1.71
C GLN A 38 -13.01 -0.17 1.48
N THR A 39 -13.27 -1.25 0.74
CA THR A 39 -14.63 -1.74 0.51
C THR A 39 -15.30 -2.10 1.84
N ILE A 40 -14.62 -2.83 2.71
CA ILE A 40 -15.19 -3.24 3.99
C ILE A 40 -15.47 -2.03 4.89
N LEU A 41 -14.48 -1.15 5.04
CA LEU A 41 -14.53 -0.01 5.96
C LEU A 41 -15.48 1.10 5.48
N TRP A 42 -15.53 1.36 4.18
CA TRP A 42 -16.32 2.45 3.63
C TRP A 42 -17.67 2.04 3.03
N THR A 43 -17.87 0.77 2.68
CA THR A 43 -19.15 0.34 2.09
C THR A 43 -19.88 -0.65 2.99
N ALA A 44 -19.24 -1.75 3.42
CA ALA A 44 -19.94 -2.80 4.16
C ALA A 44 -20.30 -2.39 5.61
N LEU A 45 -19.39 -1.71 6.30
CA LEU A 45 -19.58 -1.23 7.68
C LEU A 45 -20.65 -0.13 7.82
N PRO A 46 -20.58 0.99 7.09
CA PRO A 46 -21.56 2.07 7.22
C PRO A 46 -22.96 1.62 6.80
N VAL A 47 -23.07 0.78 5.76
CA VAL A 47 -24.36 0.19 5.34
C VAL A 47 -24.96 -0.69 6.45
N LYS A 48 -24.17 -1.50 7.14
CA LYS A 48 -24.63 -2.30 8.29
C LYS A 48 -25.02 -1.47 9.51
N LEU A 49 -24.40 -0.30 9.68
CA LEU A 49 -24.68 0.62 10.78
C LEU A 49 -25.78 1.64 10.45
N GLY A 50 -26.29 1.65 9.21
CA GLY A 50 -27.29 2.63 8.75
C GLY A 50 -26.75 4.06 8.63
N ILE A 51 -25.43 4.23 8.57
CA ILE A 51 -24.75 5.54 8.49
C ILE A 51 -24.39 5.79 7.03
N SER A 52 -24.64 7.00 6.51
CA SER A 52 -24.22 7.36 5.15
C SER A 52 -22.70 7.46 5.06
N ILE A 53 -22.14 6.99 3.94
CA ILE A 53 -20.69 7.07 3.66
C ILE A 53 -20.18 8.52 3.62
N ASP A 54 -21.04 9.44 3.19
CA ASP A 54 -20.76 10.88 3.11
C ASP A 54 -20.99 11.62 4.43
N SER A 55 -21.33 10.89 5.51
CA SER A 55 -21.49 11.45 6.84
C SER A 55 -20.17 12.05 7.33
N PRO A 56 -20.13 13.35 7.69
CA PRO A 56 -18.95 13.96 8.28
C PRO A 56 -18.48 13.25 9.55
N GLY A 57 -19.40 12.66 10.32
CA GLY A 57 -19.09 11.91 11.53
C GLY A 57 -18.37 10.59 11.25
N TRP A 58 -18.75 9.88 10.18
CA TRP A 58 -18.08 8.63 9.78
C TRP A 58 -16.67 8.89 9.29
N ILE A 59 -16.50 9.93 8.46
CA ILE A 59 -15.19 10.34 7.94
C ILE A 59 -14.25 10.71 9.09
N MET A 60 -14.70 11.55 10.03
CA MET A 60 -13.88 11.97 11.19
C MET A 60 -13.47 10.79 12.07
N MET A 61 -14.39 9.85 12.35
CA MET A 61 -14.07 8.62 13.08
C MET A 61 -13.01 7.79 12.34
N MET A 62 -13.18 7.61 11.03
CA MET A 62 -12.29 6.78 10.23
C MET A 62 -10.88 7.38 10.11
N LEU A 63 -10.78 8.69 9.94
CA LEU A 63 -9.50 9.42 9.92
C LEU A 63 -8.80 9.34 11.28
N THR A 64 -9.54 9.49 12.38
CA THR A 64 -8.99 9.37 13.73
C THR A 64 -8.45 7.96 13.97
N LEU A 65 -9.22 6.93 13.63
CA LEU A 65 -8.84 5.53 13.80
C LEU A 65 -7.63 5.17 12.93
N THR A 66 -7.58 5.66 11.68
CA THR A 66 -6.43 5.48 10.79
C THR A 66 -5.19 6.16 11.34
N GLY A 67 -5.31 7.38 11.87
CA GLY A 67 -4.21 8.10 12.51
C GLY A 67 -3.64 7.36 13.72
N ILE A 68 -4.50 6.79 14.57
CA ILE A 68 -4.09 5.95 15.70
C ILE A 68 -3.37 4.70 15.21
N ALA A 69 -3.92 4.01 14.21
CA ALA A 69 -3.31 2.81 13.65
C ALA A 69 -1.91 3.09 13.08
N VAL A 70 -1.76 4.16 12.29
CA VAL A 70 -0.46 4.58 11.73
C VAL A 70 0.51 4.97 12.84
N GLY A 71 0.05 5.72 13.85
CA GLY A 71 0.87 6.10 15.00
C GLY A 71 1.37 4.88 15.79
N LEU A 72 0.53 3.86 15.95
CA LEU A 72 0.92 2.60 16.58
C LEU A 72 1.93 1.84 15.71
N VAL A 73 1.71 1.74 14.39
CA VAL A 73 2.65 1.08 13.47
C VAL A 73 4.04 1.71 13.57
N ILE A 74 4.12 3.05 13.53
CA ILE A 74 5.39 3.77 13.64
C ILE A 74 6.06 3.51 15.01
N ARG A 75 5.28 3.44 16.09
CA ARG A 75 5.81 3.21 17.44
C ARG A 75 6.34 1.78 17.65
N TYR A 76 5.65 0.78 17.13
CA TYR A 76 5.98 -0.64 17.37
C TYR A 76 6.85 -1.26 16.30
N SER A 77 6.96 -0.63 15.13
CA SER A 77 7.88 -1.03 14.06
C SER A 77 8.89 0.10 13.79
N PRO A 78 9.79 0.41 14.75
CA PRO A 78 10.99 1.16 14.39
C PRO A 78 11.76 0.30 13.39
N GLY A 79 11.97 0.83 12.18
CA GLY A 79 12.55 0.11 11.05
C GLY A 79 13.87 -0.58 11.35
#